data_AF-A0A350YGY8-F1
#
_entry.id   AF-A0A350YGY8-F1
#
_cell.length_a   1.000
_cell.length_b   1.000
_cell.length_c   1.000
_cell.angle_alpha   90.00
_cell.angle_beta   90.00
_cell.angle_gamma   90.00
#
_symmetry.space_group_name_H-M   'P 1'
#
loop_
_entity.id
_entity.type
_entity.pdbx_description
1 polymer ?
#
loop_
_entity_poly.entity_id
_entity_poly.type
_entity_poly.pdbx_seq_one_letter_code
_entity_poly.pdbx_strand_id
1 'polypeptide(L)'
;MESSPVKILQQIKRRVQSVTYGSPIYRMMLDQGPVPERLRLSIPDLWPGDAKRGQTLIASQPSLFEMDTPAAEGERRDYFSFEPLRDLRAVGSDLARRKAVSLIHEWIDDQQE
;
A
#
# COMPACT_ATOMS: atom_id res chain seq x y z
N MET A 1 4.10 36.64 30.03
CA MET A 1 4.33 35.19 29.88
C MET A 1 3.17 34.45 30.53
N GLU A 2 2.04 34.35 29.83
CA GLU A 2 0.87 33.61 30.31
C GLU A 2 0.90 32.19 29.75
N SER A 3 1.19 31.21 30.60
CA SER A 3 1.06 29.80 30.25
C SER A 3 -0.42 29.43 30.30
N SER A 4 -1.04 29.28 29.13
CA SER A 4 -2.46 28.98 28.98
C SER A 4 -2.83 27.64 29.67
N PRO A 5 -3.84 27.61 30.57
CA PRO A 5 -4.19 26.45 31.39
C PRO A 5 -4.59 25.21 30.58
N VAL A 6 -5.02 25.41 29.33
CA VAL A 6 -5.41 24.34 28.40
C VAL A 6 -4.21 23.48 27.99
N LYS A 7 -3.02 24.07 27.83
CA LYS A 7 -1.81 23.33 27.43
C LYS A 7 -1.33 22.39 28.54
N ILE A 8 -1.46 22.82 29.80
CA ILE A 8 -1.04 22.05 30.98
C ILE A 8 -1.94 20.82 31.16
N LEU A 9 -3.26 20.99 31.03
CA LEU A 9 -4.22 19.89 31.08
C LEU A 9 -3.98 18.86 29.96
N GLN A 10 -3.67 19.31 28.75
CA GLN A 10 -3.34 18.42 27.64
C GLN A 10 -2.03 17.66 27.86
N GLN A 11 -1.01 18.29 28.46
CA GLN A 11 0.25 17.62 28.79
C GLN A 11 0.08 16.57 29.88
N ILE A 12 -0.71 16.85 30.91
CA ILE A 12 -1.03 15.89 31.97
C ILE A 12 -1.81 14.69 31.40
N LYS A 13 -2.82 14.94 30.56
CA LYS A 13 -3.61 13.88 29.90
C LYS A 13 -2.74 12.94 29.06
N ARG A 14 -1.80 13.49 28.28
CA ARG A 14 -0.88 12.69 27.44
C ARG A 14 0.07 11.84 28.28
N ARG A 15 0.59 12.37 29.39
CA ARG A 15 1.46 11.61 30.31
C ARG A 15 0.72 10.48 31.03
N VAL A 16 -0.50 10.74 31.51
CA VAL A 16 -1.31 9.71 32.15
C VAL A 16 -1.62 8.58 31.15
N GLN A 17 -1.99 8.91 29.91
CA GLN A 17 -2.20 7.90 28.86
C GLN A 17 -0.95 7.04 28.63
N SER A 18 0.24 7.64 28.56
CA SER A 18 1.49 6.87 28.34
C SER A 18 1.83 5.91 29.49
N VAL A 19 1.41 6.21 30.73
CA VAL A 19 1.63 5.34 31.89
C VAL A 19 0.62 4.20 31.91
N THR A 20 -0.63 4.44 31.52
CA THR A 20 -1.65 3.38 31.50
C THR A 20 -1.34 2.32 30.45
N TYR A 21 -0.99 2.74 29.22
CA TYR A 21 -0.67 1.80 28.12
C TYR A 21 0.72 1.14 28.24
N GLY A 22 1.63 1.74 29.03
CA GLY A 22 2.96 1.19 29.28
C GLY A 22 3.09 0.34 30.55
N SER A 23 2.01 0.17 31.32
CA SER A 23 2.09 -0.52 32.61
C SER A 23 2.24 -2.05 32.45
N PRO A 24 3.06 -2.73 33.28
CA PRO A 24 3.19 -4.19 33.25
C PRO A 24 1.87 -4.93 33.46
N ILE A 25 0.95 -4.32 34.23
CA ILE A 25 -0.37 -4.87 34.51
C ILE A 25 -1.24 -4.84 33.25
N TYR A 26 -1.21 -3.73 32.50
CA TYR A 26 -1.93 -3.62 31.22
C TYR A 26 -1.40 -4.62 30.19
N ARG A 27 -0.09 -4.87 30.18
CA ARG A 27 0.54 -5.91 29.34
C ARG A 27 0.09 -7.33 29.75
N MET A 28 0.08 -7.64 31.04
CA MET A 28 -0.44 -8.91 31.56
C MET A 28 -1.91 -9.14 31.17
N MET A 29 -2.73 -8.08 31.22
CA MET A 29 -4.14 -8.13 30.87
C MET A 29 -4.36 -8.34 29.36
N LEU A 30 -3.47 -7.80 28.52
CA LEU A 30 -3.47 -8.03 27.06
C LEU A 30 -3.01 -9.45 26.70
N ASP A 31 -1.96 -9.97 27.35
CA ASP A 31 -1.41 -11.30 27.08
C ASP A 31 -2.36 -12.43 27.53
N GLN A 32 -3.19 -12.18 28.55
CA GLN A 32 -4.18 -13.13 29.06
C GLN A 32 -5.59 -12.93 28.48
N GLY A 33 -5.78 -11.89 27.66
CA GLY A 33 -7.06 -11.60 27.02
C GLY A 33 -7.33 -12.49 25.79
N PRO A 34 -8.59 -12.64 25.37
CA PRO A 34 -8.91 -13.35 24.14
C PRO A 34 -8.33 -12.58 22.94
N VAL A 35 -7.22 -13.08 22.39
CA VAL A 35 -6.65 -12.57 21.14
C VAL A 35 -7.52 -13.04 19.99
N PRO A 36 -7.96 -12.16 19.06
CA PRO A 36 -8.74 -12.59 17.92
C PRO A 36 -7.90 -13.53 17.04
N GLU A 37 -8.23 -14.82 17.05
CA GLU A 37 -7.55 -15.85 16.23
C GLU A 37 -7.67 -15.57 14.74
N ARG A 38 -8.72 -14.85 14.33
CA ARG A 38 -9.10 -14.66 12.93
C ARG A 38 -9.77 -13.31 12.76
N LEU A 39 -9.40 -12.60 11.70
CA LEU A 39 -10.16 -11.46 11.23
C LEU A 39 -11.54 -11.97 10.76
N ARG A 40 -12.59 -11.71 11.55
CA ARG A 40 -13.98 -12.02 11.19
C ARG A 40 -14.49 -11.18 10.02
N LEU A 41 -13.85 -10.03 9.76
CA LEU A 41 -14.22 -9.12 8.70
C LEU A 41 -13.11 -9.11 7.66
N SER A 42 -13.37 -9.74 6.52
CA SER A 42 -12.65 -9.45 5.29
C SER A 42 -13.26 -8.15 4.75
N ILE A 43 -12.51 -7.05 4.80
CA ILE A 43 -12.92 -5.84 4.08
C ILE A 43 -12.85 -6.23 2.60
N PRO A 44 -13.98 -6.26 1.87
CA PRO A 44 -13.94 -6.53 0.44
C PRO A 44 -13.06 -5.47 -0.21
N ASP A 45 -12.21 -5.90 -1.14
CA ASP A 45 -11.32 -4.99 -1.84
C ASP A 45 -12.14 -3.91 -2.55
N LEU A 46 -11.91 -2.65 -2.22
CA LEU A 46 -12.64 -1.52 -2.77
C LEU A 46 -12.28 -1.26 -4.24
N TRP A 47 -11.21 -1.89 -4.75
CA TRP A 47 -10.80 -1.74 -6.13
C TRP A 47 -10.29 -3.07 -6.71
N PRO A 48 -11.20 -3.98 -7.08
CA PRO A 48 -10.81 -5.20 -7.76
C PRO A 48 -10.21 -4.84 -9.13
N GLY A 49 -9.08 -5.44 -9.47
CA GLY A 49 -8.51 -5.34 -10.82
C GLY A 49 -9.17 -6.33 -11.78
N ASP A 50 -8.91 -6.16 -13.08
CA ASP A 50 -9.33 -7.07 -14.14
C ASP A 50 -8.21 -8.06 -14.48
N ALA A 51 -8.41 -9.34 -14.11
CA ALA A 51 -7.45 -10.40 -14.39
C ALA A 51 -7.21 -10.63 -15.90
N LYS A 52 -8.20 -10.36 -16.77
CA LYS A 52 -8.04 -10.51 -18.21
C LYS A 52 -7.08 -9.46 -18.77
N ARG A 53 -7.23 -8.21 -18.32
CA ARG A 53 -6.28 -7.12 -18.65
C ARG A 53 -4.90 -7.42 -18.08
N GLY A 54 -4.82 -7.93 -16.87
CA GLY A 54 -3.56 -8.36 -16.27
C GLY A 54 -2.85 -9.46 -17.07
N GLN A 55 -3.59 -10.43 -17.62
CA GLN A 55 -3.03 -11.44 -18.50
C GLN A 55 -2.50 -10.85 -19.81
N THR A 56 -3.21 -9.88 -20.39
CA THR A 56 -2.71 -9.18 -21.58
C THR A 56 -1.43 -8.39 -21.29
N LEU A 57 -1.28 -7.82 -20.10
CA LEU A 57 -0.05 -7.13 -19.67
C LEU A 57 1.14 -8.07 -19.47
N ILE A 58 0.89 -9.31 -19.07
CA ILE A 58 1.94 -10.34 -18.95
C ILE A 58 2.34 -10.84 -20.35
N ALA A 59 1.37 -10.97 -21.26
CA ALA A 59 1.59 -11.40 -22.63
C ALA A 59 2.25 -10.31 -23.48
N SER A 60 2.00 -9.04 -23.20
CA SER A 60 2.76 -7.92 -23.74
C SER A 60 4.14 -7.91 -23.11
N GLN A 61 5.05 -8.68 -23.69
CA GLN A 61 6.46 -8.45 -23.50
C GLN A 61 6.74 -6.99 -23.92
N PRO A 62 7.50 -6.22 -23.12
CA PRO A 62 8.20 -5.10 -23.71
C PRO A 62 9.16 -5.74 -24.69
N SER A 63 8.87 -5.61 -25.97
CA SER A 63 9.84 -5.80 -27.04
C SER A 63 11.10 -5.07 -26.61
N LEU A 64 12.17 -5.81 -26.27
CA LEU A 64 13.50 -5.25 -26.00
C LEU A 64 14.04 -4.37 -27.17
N PHE A 65 13.32 -4.36 -28.30
CA PHE A 65 13.61 -3.61 -29.52
C PHE A 65 12.72 -2.37 -29.73
N GLU A 66 11.79 -2.08 -28.84
CA GLU A 66 10.85 -0.95 -28.97
C GLU A 66 11.12 0.13 -27.92
N MET A 67 12.41 0.30 -27.59
CA MET A 67 12.91 1.26 -26.61
C MET A 67 12.96 2.70 -27.16
N ASP A 68 12.67 2.91 -28.46
CA ASP A 68 12.83 4.20 -29.16
C ASP A 68 11.55 4.75 -29.81
N THR A 69 10.40 4.08 -29.72
CA THR A 69 9.14 4.70 -30.12
C THR A 69 8.56 5.46 -28.93
N PRO A 70 8.42 6.79 -29.00
CA PRO A 70 7.67 7.51 -27.98
C PRO A 70 6.25 6.94 -28.01
N ALA A 71 5.91 6.14 -27.00
CA ALA A 71 4.54 5.70 -26.77
C ALA A 71 3.67 6.95 -26.88
N ALA A 72 2.61 6.87 -27.68
CA ALA A 72 1.72 8.01 -27.90
C ALA A 72 1.37 8.60 -26.54
N GLU A 73 1.33 9.94 -26.40
CA GLU A 73 1.19 10.61 -25.09
C GLU A 73 -0.01 10.10 -24.27
N GLY A 74 -1.02 9.50 -24.93
CA GLY A 74 -2.13 8.80 -24.30
C GLY A 74 -1.81 7.43 -23.69
N GLU A 75 -0.94 6.61 -24.30
CA GLU A 75 -0.51 5.31 -23.77
C GLU A 75 0.41 5.47 -22.56
N ARG A 76 1.34 6.43 -22.59
CA ARG A 76 2.21 6.77 -21.45
C ARG A 76 1.42 7.14 -20.20
N ARG A 77 0.29 7.83 -20.37
CA ARG A 77 -0.53 8.34 -19.26
C ARG A 77 -1.23 7.24 -18.48
N ASP A 78 -1.58 6.12 -19.13
CA ASP A 78 -2.26 4.99 -18.49
C ASP A 78 -1.31 4.12 -17.64
N TYR A 79 0.00 4.07 -17.95
CA TYR A 79 0.98 3.32 -17.16
C TYR A 79 1.10 3.81 -15.71
N PHE A 80 0.95 5.11 -15.49
CA PHE A 80 1.10 5.74 -14.16
C PHE A 80 -0.18 5.77 -13.32
N SER A 81 -1.29 5.24 -13.84
CA SER A 81 -2.57 5.18 -13.12
C SER A 81 -2.58 4.14 -11.98
N PHE A 82 -1.53 3.33 -11.85
CA PHE A 82 -1.43 2.15 -10.96
C PHE A 82 -2.53 1.09 -11.16
N GLU A 83 -3.49 1.31 -12.04
CA GLU A 83 -4.51 0.34 -12.47
C GLU A 83 -3.87 -0.94 -13.04
N PRO A 84 -2.78 -0.87 -13.85
CA PRO A 84 -2.06 -2.07 -14.29
C PRO A 84 -1.57 -2.96 -13.14
N LEU A 85 -1.17 -2.38 -12.00
CA LEU A 85 -0.75 -3.16 -10.83
C LEU A 85 -1.92 -3.91 -10.17
N ARG A 86 -3.11 -3.31 -10.21
CA ARG A 86 -4.33 -3.94 -9.69
C ARG A 86 -4.76 -5.09 -10.57
N ASP A 87 -4.71 -4.90 -11.89
CA ASP A 87 -4.99 -5.94 -12.88
C ASP A 87 -4.02 -7.12 -12.73
N LEU A 88 -2.72 -6.84 -12.55
CA LEU A 88 -1.70 -7.88 -12.28
C LEU A 88 -1.93 -8.58 -10.93
N ARG A 89 -2.32 -7.85 -9.89
CA ARG A 89 -2.69 -8.45 -8.60
C ARG A 89 -3.91 -9.37 -8.75
N ALA A 90 -4.90 -8.99 -9.56
CA ALA A 90 -6.08 -9.82 -9.83
C ALA A 90 -5.75 -11.13 -10.55
N VAL A 91 -4.66 -11.17 -11.35
CA VAL A 91 -4.15 -12.42 -11.94
C VAL A 91 -3.59 -13.37 -10.87
N GLY A 92 -2.92 -12.84 -9.84
CA GLY A 92 -2.44 -13.62 -8.70
C GLY A 92 -1.31 -14.64 -9.00
N SER A 93 -0.61 -14.51 -10.13
CA SER A 93 0.51 -15.40 -10.50
C SER A 93 1.88 -14.80 -10.17
N ASP A 94 2.90 -15.65 -10.08
CA ASP A 94 4.27 -15.18 -9.85
C ASP A 94 4.82 -14.33 -11.03
N LEU A 95 4.43 -14.67 -12.26
CA LEU A 95 4.75 -13.87 -13.43
C LEU A 95 4.10 -12.48 -13.35
N ALA A 96 2.86 -12.40 -12.87
CA ALA A 96 2.17 -11.13 -12.66
C ALA A 96 2.89 -10.26 -11.62
N ARG A 97 3.37 -10.87 -10.53
CA ARG A 97 4.19 -10.20 -9.52
C ARG A 97 5.48 -9.65 -10.12
N ARG A 98 6.21 -10.45 -10.89
CA ARG A 98 7.46 -10.01 -11.53
C ARG A 98 7.24 -8.87 -12.52
N LYS A 99 6.18 -8.95 -13.34
CA LYS A 99 5.79 -7.86 -14.25
C LYS A 99 5.42 -6.58 -13.48
N ALA A 100 4.69 -6.70 -12.37
CA ALA A 100 4.33 -5.56 -11.52
C ALA A 100 5.56 -4.87 -10.93
N VAL A 101 6.54 -5.65 -10.45
CA VAL A 101 7.82 -5.12 -9.95
C VAL A 101 8.59 -4.41 -11.07
N SER A 102 8.65 -4.98 -12.26
CA SER A 102 9.28 -4.35 -13.44
C SER A 102 8.66 -2.99 -13.77
N LEU A 103 7.32 -2.89 -13.74
CA LEU A 103 6.62 -1.63 -14.00
C LEU A 103 6.91 -0.55 -12.94
N ILE A 104 7.06 -0.96 -11.68
CA ILE A 104 7.43 -0.02 -10.60
C ILE A 104 8.86 0.50 -10.80
N HIS A 105 9.80 -0.36 -11.21
CA HIS A 105 11.16 0.07 -11.52
C HIS A 105 11.18 1.06 -12.68
N GLU A 106 10.50 0.75 -13.78
CA GLU A 106 10.38 1.63 -14.95
C GLU A 106 9.80 3.00 -14.56
N TRP A 107 8.76 3.03 -13.73
CA TRP A 107 8.21 4.28 -13.20
C TRP A 107 9.21 5.05 -12.33
N ILE A 108 9.93 4.39 -11.42
CA ILE A 108 10.92 5.06 -10.57
C ILE A 108 12.00 5.70 -11.42
N ASP A 109 12.50 4.97 -12.43
CA ASP A 109 13.56 5.45 -13.32
C ASP A 109 13.09 6.69 -14.11
N ASP A 110 11.86 6.68 -14.62
CA ASP A 110 11.24 7.82 -15.32
C ASP A 110 11.07 9.08 -14.43
N GLN A 111 10.84 8.91 -13.12
CA GLN A 111 10.72 10.04 -12.19
C GLN A 111 12.07 10.64 -11.74
N GLN A 112 13.20 10.02 -12.12
CA GLN A 112 14.54 10.46 -11.73
C GLN A 112 15.21 11.34 -12.81
N GLU A 113 14.62 11.46 -14.00
CA GLU A 113 15.04 12.37 -15.09
C GLU A 113 14.37 13.75 -15.01
#